data_AF-A0A2V2ATM1-F1
#
_entry.id   AF-A0A2V2ATM1-F1
#
_cell.length_a   1.000
_cell.length_b   1.000
_cell.length_c   1.000
_cell.angle_alpha   90.00
_cell.angle_beta   90.00
_cell.angle_gamma   90.00
#
_symmetry.space_group_name_H-M   'P 1'
#
loop_
_entity.id
_entity.type
_entity.pdbx_description
1 polymer ?
#
loop_
_entity_poly.entity_id
_entity_poly.type
_entity_poly.pdbx_seq_one_letter_code
_entity_poly.pdbx_strand_id
1 'polypeptide(L)'
;MPRQVDVSGTREEIDFWNAAAAVLVKQIAAEQEELRKARRRIRRWDWATTYRRAREKRDDAEASFLERVRPAVTEYQPVRNTIEARLAEREAHARETARRAYQEGERRRMEVIARFREWESRQQVADRPLSGGLSPREMAANGDNPTSWPPEVQAEVGDLAAWWAGVRASVRNRQASAQAVRKIAEAITGTAAALEEAGRPGINTIEARPSEVLRGWWIHFDWSDLPPTARLRKPPKVPPGSVDENRWHYQLFLTAEQIFTVDSSGEFGFAHESRSMIPPGGYGYRYTWFKQSIEQFAEGLIHSEIIAFQALGRDDRLTFPMTDHADPDAYVPYVEAVAERAAAHFRALIPGQL
;
A
#
# COMPACT_ATOMS: atom_id res chain seq x y z
N MET A 1 -3.40 27.66 -14.18
CA MET A 1 -3.05 27.98 -15.58
C MET A 1 -4.32 28.12 -16.38
N PRO A 2 -4.49 29.15 -17.24
CA PRO A 2 -5.64 29.24 -18.12
C PRO A 2 -5.62 28.03 -19.07
N ARG A 3 -6.68 27.21 -19.05
CA ARG A 3 -6.88 26.14 -20.04
C ARG A 3 -6.95 26.80 -21.41
N GLN A 4 -6.00 26.50 -22.30
CA GLN A 4 -6.16 26.80 -23.72
C GLN A 4 -7.35 25.99 -24.22
N VAL A 5 -8.46 26.68 -24.46
CA VAL A 5 -9.66 26.08 -25.04
C VAL A 5 -9.46 26.14 -26.55
N ASP A 6 -9.04 25.03 -27.14
CA ASP A 6 -9.01 24.87 -28.59
C ASP A 6 -10.46 24.74 -29.09
N VAL A 7 -10.95 25.76 -29.80
CA VAL A 7 -12.23 25.74 -30.51
C VAL A 7 -11.88 25.62 -31.99
N SER A 8 -11.57 24.40 -32.45
CA SER A 8 -11.19 24.22 -33.86
C SER A 8 -12.38 24.57 -34.76
N GLY A 9 -12.20 25.61 -35.57
CA GLY A 9 -13.06 25.99 -36.69
C GLY A 9 -12.24 26.08 -37.96
N THR A 10 -12.89 26.26 -39.10
CA THR A 10 -12.16 26.65 -40.32
C THR A 10 -11.50 28.02 -40.09
N ARG A 11 -10.47 28.35 -40.87
CA ARG A 11 -9.80 29.66 -40.76
C ARG A 11 -10.80 30.81 -40.90
N GLU A 12 -11.76 30.67 -41.80
CA GLU A 12 -12.83 31.64 -42.05
C GLU A 12 -13.77 31.80 -40.85
N GLU A 13 -14.14 30.71 -40.17
CA GLU A 13 -14.95 30.77 -38.95
C GLU A 13 -14.21 31.45 -37.79
N ILE A 14 -12.92 31.14 -37.62
CA ILE A 14 -12.08 31.73 -36.56
C ILE A 14 -11.91 33.23 -36.80
N ASP A 15 -11.65 33.64 -38.04
CA ASP A 15 -11.52 35.05 -38.41
C ASP A 15 -12.85 35.80 -38.19
N PHE A 16 -13.98 35.19 -38.52
CA PHE A 16 -15.31 35.73 -38.25
C PHE A 16 -15.60 35.88 -36.74
N TRP A 17 -15.31 34.85 -35.93
CA TRP A 17 -15.50 34.92 -34.48
C TRP A 17 -14.62 35.96 -33.82
N ASN A 18 -13.35 36.05 -34.23
CA ASN A 18 -12.41 37.06 -33.73
C ASN A 18 -12.87 38.48 -34.09
N ALA A 19 -13.38 38.68 -35.31
CA ALA A 19 -13.94 39.96 -35.72
C ALA A 19 -15.17 40.35 -34.88
N ALA A 20 -16.11 39.42 -34.70
CA ALA A 20 -17.31 39.64 -33.87
C ALA A 20 -16.96 39.91 -32.40
N ALA A 21 -16.01 39.17 -31.83
CA ALA A 21 -15.53 39.38 -30.47
C ALA A 21 -14.80 40.73 -30.33
N ALA A 22 -13.99 41.14 -31.31
CA ALA A 22 -13.31 42.43 -31.31
C ALA A 22 -14.27 43.61 -31.34
N VAL A 23 -15.37 43.51 -32.11
CA VAL A 23 -16.44 44.52 -32.14
C VAL A 23 -17.11 44.63 -30.76
N LEU A 24 -17.49 43.50 -30.16
CA LEU A 24 -18.08 43.47 -28.82
C LEU A 24 -17.14 44.06 -27.76
N VAL A 25 -15.87 43.63 -27.73
CA VAL A 25 -14.88 44.09 -26.76
C VAL A 25 -14.61 45.58 -26.91
N LYS A 26 -14.51 46.09 -28.15
CA LYS A 26 -14.33 47.52 -28.43
C LYS A 26 -15.53 48.34 -27.95
N GLN A 27 -16.75 47.87 -28.19
CA GLN A 27 -17.98 48.54 -27.74
C GLN A 27 -18.10 48.54 -26.20
N ILE A 28 -17.83 47.40 -25.55
CA ILE A 28 -17.83 47.30 -24.09
C ILE A 28 -16.76 48.22 -23.50
N ALA A 29 -15.54 48.25 -24.05
CA ALA A 29 -14.46 49.09 -23.54
C ALA A 29 -14.79 50.59 -23.67
N ALA A 30 -15.39 51.01 -24.79
CA ALA A 30 -15.83 52.39 -25.00
C ALA A 30 -16.93 52.80 -24.01
N GLU A 31 -17.95 51.97 -23.83
CA GLU A 31 -19.05 52.27 -22.90
C GLU A 31 -18.63 52.12 -21.42
N GLN A 32 -17.68 51.23 -21.10
CA GLN A 32 -17.10 51.15 -19.76
C GLN A 32 -16.32 52.42 -19.39
N GLU A 33 -15.62 53.02 -20.35
CA GLU A 33 -14.92 54.28 -20.14
C GLU A 33 -15.90 55.44 -19.90
N GLU A 34 -17.02 55.48 -20.62
CA GLU A 34 -18.11 56.44 -20.37
C GLU A 34 -18.79 56.21 -19.01
N LEU A 35 -19.07 54.96 -18.63
CA LEU A 35 -19.58 54.61 -17.30
C LEU A 35 -18.58 55.04 -16.20
N ARG A 36 -17.29 54.86 -16.43
CA ARG A 36 -16.24 55.29 -15.49
C ARG A 36 -16.21 56.81 -15.35
N LYS A 37 -16.34 57.57 -16.44
CA LYS A 37 -16.47 59.04 -16.43
C LYS A 37 -17.74 59.47 -15.70
N ALA A 38 -18.88 58.83 -15.95
CA ALA A 38 -20.14 59.09 -15.27
C ALA A 38 -20.05 58.83 -13.76
N ARG A 39 -19.51 57.67 -13.35
CA ARG A 39 -19.26 57.34 -11.93
C ARG A 39 -18.33 58.33 -11.26
N ARG A 40 -17.28 58.82 -11.95
CA ARG A 40 -16.38 59.88 -11.43
C ARG A 40 -17.10 61.22 -11.24
N ARG A 41 -17.99 61.59 -12.16
CA ARG A 41 -18.83 62.80 -12.03
C ARG A 41 -19.82 62.66 -10.85
N ILE A 42 -20.48 61.52 -10.72
CA ILE A 42 -21.39 61.23 -9.58
C ILE A 42 -20.63 61.29 -8.26
N ARG A 43 -19.44 60.68 -8.16
CA ARG A 43 -18.60 60.71 -6.94
C ARG A 43 -18.16 62.13 -6.54
N ARG A 44 -17.97 63.03 -7.51
CA ARG A 44 -17.69 64.46 -7.24
C ARG A 44 -18.92 65.22 -6.71
N TRP A 45 -20.13 64.79 -7.08
CA TRP A 45 -21.40 65.35 -6.62
C TRP A 45 -21.91 64.72 -5.31
N ASP A 46 -21.49 63.49 -5.00
CA ASP A 46 -21.80 62.74 -3.77
C ASP A 46 -21.38 63.50 -2.50
N TRP A 47 -20.35 64.35 -2.59
CA TRP A 47 -19.92 65.21 -1.49
C TRP A 47 -20.93 66.34 -1.16
N ALA A 48 -21.92 66.59 -2.02
CA ALA A 48 -22.89 67.67 -1.89
C ALA A 48 -24.38 67.22 -1.98
N THR A 49 -24.67 65.92 -2.10
CA THR A 49 -26.05 65.39 -2.25
C THR A 49 -26.33 64.18 -1.35
N THR A 50 -27.60 63.85 -1.11
CA THR A 50 -27.99 62.69 -0.29
C THR A 50 -27.69 61.35 -0.99
N TYR A 51 -27.14 60.39 -0.25
CA TYR A 51 -26.74 59.04 -0.71
C TYR A 51 -27.75 58.35 -1.64
N ARG A 52 -29.06 58.53 -1.38
CA ARG A 52 -30.14 57.97 -2.20
C ARG A 52 -30.10 58.47 -3.66
N ARG A 53 -29.91 59.77 -3.88
CA ARG A 53 -29.89 60.37 -5.23
C ARG A 53 -28.66 59.96 -6.03
N ALA A 54 -27.52 59.76 -5.37
CA ALA A 54 -26.31 59.29 -6.03
C ALA A 54 -26.41 57.81 -6.43
N ARG A 55 -27.08 57.00 -5.60
CA ARG A 55 -27.41 55.61 -5.95
C ARG A 55 -28.33 55.53 -7.16
N GLU A 56 -29.43 56.29 -7.17
CA GLU A 56 -30.36 56.34 -8.32
C GLU A 56 -29.60 56.72 -9.61
N LYS A 57 -28.74 57.75 -9.58
CA LYS A 57 -27.91 58.13 -10.74
C LYS A 57 -26.90 57.07 -11.16
N ARG A 58 -26.38 56.28 -10.22
CA ARG A 58 -25.46 55.18 -10.53
C ARG A 58 -26.21 54.02 -11.18
N ASP A 59 -27.38 53.68 -10.65
CA ASP A 59 -28.26 52.64 -11.19
C ASP A 59 -28.72 53.04 -12.61
N ASP A 60 -29.06 54.32 -12.84
CA ASP A 60 -29.37 54.86 -14.18
C ASP A 60 -28.19 54.77 -15.15
N ALA A 61 -26.97 55.06 -14.68
CA ALA A 61 -25.77 54.96 -15.51
C ALA A 61 -25.42 53.51 -15.85
N GLU A 62 -25.61 52.58 -14.91
CA GLU A 62 -25.44 51.14 -15.13
C GLU A 62 -26.52 50.60 -16.08
N ALA A 63 -27.78 51.03 -15.93
CA ALA A 63 -28.87 50.70 -16.84
C ALA A 63 -28.60 51.22 -18.26
N SER A 64 -28.15 52.47 -18.39
CA SER A 64 -27.77 53.07 -19.68
C SER A 64 -26.60 52.35 -20.33
N PHE A 65 -25.60 51.94 -19.55
CA PHE A 65 -24.48 51.13 -20.04
C PHE A 65 -24.98 49.77 -20.58
N LEU A 66 -25.83 49.08 -19.81
CA LEU A 66 -26.41 47.80 -20.25
C LEU A 66 -27.27 47.96 -21.51
N GLU A 67 -28.05 49.04 -21.61
CA GLU A 67 -28.86 49.35 -22.79
C GLU A 67 -27.99 49.57 -24.04
N ARG A 68 -26.88 50.30 -23.91
CA ARG A 68 -25.97 50.59 -25.03
C ARG A 68 -25.11 49.41 -25.46
N VAL A 69 -24.78 48.52 -24.53
CA VAL A 69 -24.01 47.29 -24.83
C VAL A 69 -24.92 46.18 -25.36
N ARG A 70 -26.22 46.22 -25.06
CA ARG A 70 -27.20 45.18 -25.45
C ARG A 70 -27.18 44.86 -26.96
N PRO A 71 -27.16 45.81 -27.90
CA PRO A 71 -27.11 45.49 -29.33
C PRO A 71 -25.87 44.68 -29.72
N ALA A 72 -24.69 45.07 -29.20
CA ALA A 72 -23.44 44.36 -29.47
C ALA A 72 -23.43 42.95 -28.85
N VAL A 73 -24.02 42.78 -27.67
CA VAL A 73 -24.20 41.46 -27.05
C VAL A 73 -25.15 40.60 -27.88
N THR A 74 -26.27 41.17 -28.36
CA THR A 74 -27.22 40.47 -29.23
C THR A 74 -26.58 40.04 -30.55
N GLU A 75 -25.73 40.89 -31.14
CA GLU A 75 -25.00 40.58 -32.38
C GLU A 75 -23.95 39.47 -32.19
N TYR A 76 -23.29 39.44 -31.03
CA TYR A 76 -22.33 38.38 -30.69
C TYR A 76 -22.99 37.07 -30.22
N GLN A 77 -24.27 37.13 -29.80
CA GLN A 77 -24.96 35.97 -29.21
C GLN A 77 -24.98 34.72 -30.10
N PRO A 78 -25.18 34.79 -31.44
CA PRO A 78 -25.11 33.62 -32.31
C PRO A 78 -23.72 32.97 -32.34
N VAL A 79 -22.65 33.79 -32.34
CA VAL A 79 -21.26 33.32 -32.27
C VAL A 79 -21.01 32.62 -30.93
N ARG A 80 -21.43 33.25 -29.84
CA ARG A 80 -21.34 32.67 -28.50
C ARG A 80 -22.07 31.33 -28.41
N ASN A 81 -23.31 31.24 -28.88
CA ASN A 81 -24.09 30.02 -28.86
C ASN A 81 -23.41 28.90 -29.67
N THR A 82 -22.82 29.24 -30.82
CA THR A 82 -22.09 28.28 -31.66
C THR A 82 -20.85 27.75 -30.94
N ILE A 83 -20.06 28.63 -30.30
CA ILE A 83 -18.89 28.24 -29.52
C ILE A 83 -19.29 27.38 -28.31
N GLU A 84 -20.29 27.81 -27.54
CA GLU A 84 -20.79 27.07 -26.37
C GLU A 84 -21.34 25.69 -26.76
N ALA A 85 -22.08 25.58 -27.87
CA ALA A 85 -22.58 24.30 -28.40
C ALA A 85 -21.43 23.36 -28.79
N ARG A 86 -20.42 23.85 -29.53
CA ARG A 86 -19.23 23.04 -29.90
C ARG A 86 -18.43 22.60 -28.68
N LEU A 87 -18.32 23.44 -27.65
CA LEU A 87 -17.67 23.07 -26.39
C LEU A 87 -18.46 22.00 -25.64
N ALA A 88 -19.78 22.13 -25.56
CA ALA A 88 -20.64 21.14 -24.94
C ALA A 88 -20.54 19.77 -25.64
N GLU A 89 -20.50 19.74 -26.97
CA GLU A 89 -20.30 18.51 -27.76
C GLU A 89 -18.95 17.86 -27.48
N ARG A 90 -17.86 18.64 -27.42
CA ARG A 90 -16.53 18.12 -27.09
C ARG A 90 -16.44 17.60 -25.67
N GLU A 91 -17.01 18.32 -24.71
CA GLU A 91 -17.06 17.86 -23.32
C GLU A 91 -17.89 16.58 -23.21
N ALA A 92 -19.01 16.48 -23.92
CA ALA A 92 -19.82 15.27 -23.97
C ALA A 92 -19.02 14.09 -24.56
N HIS A 93 -18.32 14.30 -25.68
CA HIS A 93 -17.45 13.29 -26.28
C HIS A 93 -16.27 12.91 -25.37
N ALA A 94 -15.64 13.88 -24.70
CA ALA A 94 -14.56 13.64 -23.74
C ALA A 94 -15.05 12.85 -22.51
N ARG A 95 -16.24 13.17 -22.00
CA ARG A 95 -16.86 12.41 -20.90
C ARG A 95 -17.23 11.00 -21.35
N GLU A 96 -17.74 10.83 -22.56
CA GLU A 96 -18.11 9.52 -23.08
C GLU A 96 -16.87 8.64 -23.32
N THR A 97 -15.82 9.19 -23.94
CA THR A 97 -14.55 8.48 -24.12
C THR A 97 -13.91 8.12 -22.78
N ALA A 98 -13.90 9.04 -21.81
CA ALA A 98 -13.45 8.75 -20.44
C ALA A 98 -14.29 7.67 -19.76
N ARG A 99 -15.62 7.70 -19.93
CA ARG A 99 -16.53 6.67 -19.40
C ARG A 99 -16.25 5.31 -20.04
N ARG A 100 -16.07 5.22 -21.36
CA ARG A 100 -15.73 3.97 -22.06
C ARG A 100 -14.38 3.42 -21.61
N ALA A 101 -13.36 4.28 -21.52
CA ALA A 101 -12.04 3.90 -21.02
C ALA A 101 -12.10 3.40 -19.57
N TYR A 102 -12.89 4.06 -18.72
CA TYR A 102 -13.13 3.62 -17.34
C TYR A 102 -13.83 2.26 -17.29
N GLN A 103 -14.91 2.07 -18.06
CA GLN A 103 -15.65 0.81 -18.11
C GLN A 103 -14.78 -0.34 -18.64
N GLU A 104 -13.96 -0.09 -19.66
CA GLU A 104 -13.01 -1.09 -20.17
C GLU A 104 -11.93 -1.41 -19.14
N GLY A 105 -11.41 -0.39 -18.45
CA GLY A 105 -10.47 -0.55 -17.34
C GLY A 105 -11.06 -1.42 -16.20
N GLU A 106 -12.29 -1.13 -15.79
CA GLU A 106 -13.00 -1.92 -14.77
C GLU A 106 -13.27 -3.35 -15.24
N ARG A 107 -13.63 -3.57 -16.51
CA ARG A 107 -13.80 -4.93 -17.06
C ARG A 107 -12.50 -5.73 -16.99
N ARG A 108 -11.40 -5.18 -17.51
CA ARG A 108 -10.07 -5.81 -17.46
C ARG A 108 -9.64 -6.11 -16.02
N ARG A 109 -9.94 -5.19 -15.11
CA ARG A 109 -9.68 -5.35 -13.67
C ARG A 109 -10.47 -6.52 -13.08
N MET A 110 -11.76 -6.61 -13.36
CA MET A 110 -12.60 -7.72 -12.88
C MET A 110 -12.13 -9.07 -13.42
N GLU A 111 -11.68 -9.12 -14.67
CA GLU A 111 -11.07 -10.33 -15.27
C GLU A 111 -9.76 -10.74 -14.56
N VAL A 112 -8.91 -9.78 -14.20
CA VAL A 112 -7.69 -10.04 -13.41
C VAL A 112 -8.04 -10.55 -12.01
N ILE A 113 -9.00 -9.92 -11.33
CA ILE A 113 -9.46 -10.34 -9.99
C ILE A 113 -10.05 -11.75 -10.04
N ALA A 114 -10.86 -12.06 -11.04
CA ALA A 114 -11.44 -13.39 -11.21
C ALA A 114 -10.35 -14.46 -11.39
N ARG A 115 -9.37 -14.22 -12.27
CA ARG A 115 -8.23 -15.12 -12.46
C ARG A 115 -7.39 -15.29 -11.19
N PHE A 116 -7.18 -14.22 -10.43
CA PHE A 116 -6.46 -14.28 -9.16
C PHE A 116 -7.21 -15.12 -8.11
N ARG A 117 -8.52 -14.94 -7.97
CA ARG A 117 -9.35 -15.76 -7.06
C ARG A 117 -9.37 -17.23 -7.45
N GLU A 118 -9.43 -17.52 -8.74
CA GLU A 118 -9.33 -18.89 -9.23
C GLU A 118 -7.97 -19.50 -8.88
N TRP A 119 -6.88 -18.77 -9.12
CA TRP A 119 -5.55 -19.18 -8.71
C TRP A 119 -5.44 -19.45 -7.20
N GLU A 120 -6.01 -18.57 -6.36
CA GLU A 120 -6.04 -18.72 -4.91
C GLU A 120 -6.83 -19.97 -4.49
N SER A 121 -8.01 -20.19 -5.08
CA SER A 121 -8.80 -21.40 -4.85
C SER A 121 -8.03 -22.67 -5.19
N ARG A 122 -7.21 -22.66 -6.25
CA ARG A 122 -6.35 -23.82 -6.60
C ARG A 122 -5.27 -24.09 -5.56
N GLN A 123 -4.74 -23.05 -4.91
CA GLN A 123 -3.80 -23.24 -3.79
C GLN A 123 -4.49 -23.88 -2.59
N GLN A 124 -5.73 -23.47 -2.30
CA GLN A 124 -6.53 -24.01 -1.18
C GLN A 124 -6.90 -25.49 -1.34
N VAL A 125 -6.83 -26.06 -2.55
CA VAL A 125 -7.04 -27.51 -2.76
C VAL A 125 -6.07 -28.33 -1.92
N ALA A 126 -4.85 -27.84 -1.70
CA ALA A 126 -3.87 -28.52 -0.88
C ALA A 126 -4.30 -28.67 0.59
N ASP A 127 -5.11 -27.74 1.09
CA ASP A 127 -5.56 -27.66 2.48
C ASP A 127 -6.99 -28.19 2.67
N ARG A 128 -7.72 -28.50 1.60
CA ARG A 128 -9.10 -29.02 1.66
C ARG A 128 -9.08 -30.52 1.99
N PRO A 129 -9.81 -30.99 3.02
CA PRO A 129 -9.98 -32.41 3.29
C PRO A 129 -10.63 -33.14 2.10
N LEU A 130 -10.05 -34.27 1.69
CA LEU A 130 -10.66 -35.15 0.69
C LEU A 130 -11.73 -36.04 1.34
N SER A 131 -12.50 -36.78 0.54
CA SER A 131 -13.51 -37.71 1.05
C SER A 131 -12.97 -38.79 2.00
N GLY A 132 -11.65 -39.04 1.98
CA GLY A 132 -10.94 -39.92 2.92
C GLY A 132 -10.48 -39.26 4.22
N GLY A 133 -10.85 -37.99 4.47
CA GLY A 133 -10.60 -37.25 5.72
C GLY A 133 -9.32 -36.42 5.75
N LEU A 134 -8.24 -36.88 5.11
CA LEU A 134 -6.98 -36.12 5.03
C LEU A 134 -6.98 -35.14 3.84
N SER A 135 -6.40 -33.97 4.06
CA SER A 135 -6.04 -33.03 2.99
C SER A 135 -4.76 -33.47 2.26
N PRO A 136 -4.53 -33.04 1.01
CA PRO A 136 -3.29 -33.34 0.30
C PRO A 136 -2.03 -32.92 1.08
N ARG A 137 -2.09 -31.80 1.82
CA ARG A 137 -0.97 -31.34 2.64
C ARG A 137 -0.70 -32.26 3.83
N GLU A 138 -1.73 -32.79 4.48
CA GLU A 138 -1.58 -33.78 5.56
C GLU A 138 -1.04 -35.11 5.01
N MET A 139 -1.54 -35.55 3.86
CA MET A 139 -1.01 -36.73 3.17
C MET A 139 0.49 -36.58 2.86
N ALA A 140 0.89 -35.42 2.31
CA ALA A 140 2.29 -35.11 2.06
C ALA A 140 3.12 -35.08 3.36
N ALA A 141 2.56 -34.57 4.46
CA ALA A 141 3.23 -34.56 5.77
C ALA A 141 3.45 -35.97 6.33
N ASN A 142 2.55 -36.91 6.05
CA ASN A 142 2.67 -38.32 6.42
C ASN A 142 3.60 -39.12 5.49
N GLY A 143 4.08 -38.50 4.39
CA GLY A 143 4.90 -39.18 3.38
C GLY A 143 4.09 -40.02 2.39
N ASP A 144 2.77 -39.87 2.37
CA ASP A 144 1.91 -40.56 1.41
C ASP A 144 2.24 -40.11 -0.01
N ASN A 145 2.10 -41.01 -0.98
CA ASN A 145 2.26 -40.69 -2.39
C ASN A 145 1.13 -41.32 -3.21
N PRO A 146 0.00 -40.63 -3.36
CA PRO A 146 -1.18 -41.19 -4.02
C PRO A 146 -0.88 -41.60 -5.46
N THR A 147 -1.28 -42.81 -5.83
CA THR A 147 -1.19 -43.29 -7.22
C THR A 147 -2.31 -42.75 -8.10
N SER A 148 -3.39 -42.23 -7.49
CA SER A 148 -4.54 -41.64 -8.16
C SER A 148 -5.17 -40.55 -7.31
N TRP A 149 -5.65 -39.49 -7.94
CA TRP A 149 -6.35 -38.38 -7.28
C TRP A 149 -7.86 -38.43 -7.54
N PRO A 150 -8.70 -37.99 -6.59
CA PRO A 150 -10.13 -37.84 -6.84
C PRO A 150 -10.43 -36.93 -8.03
N PRO A 151 -11.47 -37.19 -8.85
CA PRO A 151 -11.78 -36.42 -10.05
C PRO A 151 -11.89 -34.91 -9.83
N GLU A 152 -12.41 -34.49 -8.68
CA GLU A 152 -12.52 -33.09 -8.27
C GLU A 152 -11.15 -32.41 -8.16
N VAL A 153 -10.15 -33.10 -7.61
CA VAL A 153 -8.78 -32.57 -7.53
C VAL A 153 -8.18 -32.45 -8.92
N GLN A 154 -8.38 -33.47 -9.76
CA GLN A 154 -7.87 -33.47 -11.15
C GLN A 154 -8.44 -32.31 -11.97
N ALA A 155 -9.73 -32.01 -11.80
CA ALA A 155 -10.41 -30.93 -12.49
C ALA A 155 -9.93 -29.54 -12.05
N GLU A 156 -9.60 -29.35 -10.76
CA GLU A 156 -9.23 -28.03 -10.22
C GLU A 156 -7.76 -27.64 -10.48
N VAL A 157 -6.80 -28.57 -10.37
CA VAL A 157 -5.36 -28.23 -10.38
C VAL A 157 -4.69 -28.34 -11.76
N GLY A 158 -5.27 -29.11 -12.69
CA GLY A 158 -4.72 -29.33 -14.03
C GLY A 158 -3.46 -30.19 -14.02
N ASP A 159 -2.28 -29.59 -13.83
CA ASP A 159 -1.01 -30.32 -13.75
C ASP A 159 -0.79 -30.91 -12.36
N LEU A 160 -1.32 -32.12 -12.17
CA LEU A 160 -1.25 -32.86 -10.89
C LEU A 160 0.18 -33.13 -10.44
N ALA A 161 1.12 -33.41 -11.35
CA ALA A 161 2.48 -33.76 -11.00
C ALA A 161 3.25 -32.55 -10.47
N ALA A 162 3.17 -31.42 -11.17
CA ALA A 162 3.78 -30.17 -10.73
C ALA A 162 3.13 -29.64 -9.45
N TRP A 163 1.79 -29.69 -9.36
CA TRP A 163 1.05 -29.30 -8.17
C TRP A 163 1.47 -30.14 -6.95
N TRP A 164 1.47 -31.47 -7.07
CA TRP A 164 1.85 -32.36 -5.96
C TRP A 164 3.30 -32.19 -5.53
N ALA A 165 4.22 -31.98 -6.48
CA ALA A 165 5.60 -31.62 -6.15
C ALA A 165 5.68 -30.32 -5.34
N GLY A 166 4.87 -29.32 -5.70
CA GLY A 166 4.74 -28.07 -4.95
C GLY A 166 4.18 -28.27 -3.54
N VAL A 167 3.13 -29.09 -3.37
CA VAL A 167 2.56 -29.42 -2.06
C VAL A 167 3.61 -30.07 -1.15
N ARG A 168 4.33 -31.09 -1.66
CA ARG A 168 5.40 -31.76 -0.89
C ARG A 168 6.56 -30.81 -0.55
N ALA A 169 6.96 -29.95 -1.49
CA ALA A 169 7.97 -28.93 -1.24
C ALA A 169 7.55 -27.98 -0.11
N SER A 170 6.30 -27.50 -0.15
CA SER A 170 5.77 -26.63 0.89
C SER A 170 5.69 -27.31 2.26
N VAL A 171 5.25 -28.57 2.31
CA VAL A 171 5.25 -29.36 3.55
C VAL A 171 6.65 -29.50 4.13
N ARG A 172 7.65 -29.84 3.30
CA ARG A 172 9.05 -29.91 3.72
C ARG A 172 9.53 -28.58 4.32
N ASN A 173 9.18 -27.46 3.70
CA ASN A 173 9.51 -26.13 4.21
C ASN A 173 8.81 -25.82 5.54
N ARG A 174 7.51 -26.13 5.66
CA ARG A 174 6.74 -25.93 6.89
C ARG A 174 7.27 -26.79 8.04
N GLN A 175 7.63 -28.03 7.78
CA GLN A 175 8.25 -28.93 8.76
C GLN A 175 9.62 -28.39 9.23
N ALA A 176 10.49 -27.98 8.30
CA ALA A 176 11.78 -27.38 8.63
C ALA A 176 11.62 -26.08 9.44
N SER A 177 10.64 -25.25 9.07
CA SER A 177 10.28 -24.03 9.80
C SER A 177 9.85 -24.35 11.24
N ALA A 178 8.95 -25.32 11.42
CA ALA A 178 8.47 -25.71 12.75
C ALA A 178 9.59 -26.32 13.63
N GLN A 179 10.48 -27.12 13.03
CA GLN A 179 11.65 -27.66 13.71
C GLN A 179 12.64 -26.57 14.11
N ALA A 180 12.89 -25.60 13.23
CA ALA A 180 13.73 -24.44 13.50
C ALA A 180 13.18 -23.60 14.67
N VAL A 181 11.89 -23.26 14.65
CA VAL A 181 11.22 -22.54 15.75
C VAL A 181 11.35 -23.30 17.06
N ARG A 182 11.05 -24.61 17.05
CA ARG A 182 11.18 -25.45 18.25
C ARG A 182 12.61 -25.43 18.80
N LYS A 183 13.60 -25.62 17.94
CA LYS A 183 15.01 -25.62 18.33
C LYS A 183 15.45 -24.30 18.97
N ILE A 184 15.00 -23.17 18.41
CA ILE A 184 15.27 -21.84 18.97
C ILE A 184 14.61 -21.72 20.35
N ALA A 185 13.31 -22.05 20.45
CA ALA A 185 12.57 -21.96 21.70
C ALA A 185 13.18 -22.86 22.79
N GLU A 186 13.54 -24.11 22.48
CA GLU A 186 14.22 -25.03 23.40
C GLU A 186 15.58 -24.47 23.87
N ALA A 187 16.37 -23.87 22.96
CA ALA A 187 17.64 -23.26 23.32
C ALA A 187 17.44 -22.06 24.26
N ILE A 188 16.48 -21.19 23.99
CA ILE A 188 16.18 -20.02 24.82
C ILE A 188 15.68 -20.46 26.20
N THR A 189 14.74 -21.39 26.26
CA THR A 189 14.18 -21.91 27.52
C THR A 189 15.26 -22.61 28.35
N GLY A 190 16.14 -23.40 27.71
CA GLY A 190 17.30 -24.00 28.38
C GLY A 190 18.26 -22.96 28.95
N THR A 191 18.58 -21.91 28.17
CA THR A 191 19.38 -20.77 28.64
C THR A 191 18.69 -20.03 29.80
N ALA A 192 17.38 -19.79 29.71
CA ALA A 192 16.60 -19.12 30.76
C ALA A 192 16.71 -19.88 32.09
N ALA A 193 16.49 -21.20 32.05
CA ALA A 193 16.60 -22.07 33.23
C ALA A 193 18.02 -22.06 33.82
N ALA A 194 19.05 -22.15 32.98
CA ALA A 194 20.44 -22.12 33.43
C ALA A 194 20.82 -20.75 34.05
N LEU A 195 20.37 -19.65 33.47
CA LEU A 195 20.57 -18.32 34.03
C LEU A 195 19.83 -18.14 35.35
N GLU A 196 18.61 -18.66 35.47
CA GLU A 196 17.86 -18.64 36.73
C GLU A 196 18.59 -19.41 37.83
N GLU A 197 19.05 -20.64 37.55
CA GLU A 197 19.79 -21.49 38.48
C GLU A 197 21.10 -20.84 38.93
N ALA A 198 21.79 -20.15 38.01
CA ALA A 198 23.01 -19.41 38.30
C ALA A 198 22.78 -18.09 39.07
N GLY A 199 21.54 -17.74 39.41
CA GLY A 199 21.20 -16.50 40.11
C GLY A 199 21.22 -15.25 39.22
N ARG A 200 20.91 -15.41 37.93
CA ARG A 200 20.83 -14.36 36.89
C ARG A 200 22.11 -13.52 36.75
N PRO A 201 23.27 -14.15 36.52
CA PRO A 201 24.52 -13.44 36.41
C PRO A 201 24.53 -12.49 35.21
N GLY A 202 25.08 -11.28 35.40
CA GLY A 202 25.20 -10.28 34.34
C GLY A 202 23.89 -9.61 33.92
N ILE A 203 22.79 -9.81 34.66
CA ILE A 203 21.53 -9.10 34.40
C ILE A 203 21.73 -7.60 34.63
N ASN A 204 21.37 -6.79 33.63
CA ASN A 204 21.50 -5.34 33.68
C ASN A 204 20.15 -4.67 33.85
N THR A 205 20.14 -3.53 34.52
CA THR A 205 19.03 -2.58 34.46
C THR A 205 19.14 -1.82 33.13
N ILE A 206 18.09 -1.87 32.31
CA ILE A 206 18.06 -1.27 30.98
C ILE A 206 17.08 -0.09 31.00
N GLU A 207 17.66 1.11 30.88
CA GLU A 207 16.93 2.36 30.73
C GLU A 207 17.07 2.84 29.28
N ALA A 208 15.94 3.00 28.59
CA ALA A 208 15.91 3.47 27.20
C ALA A 208 14.87 4.60 27.05
N ARG A 209 14.46 4.95 25.82
CA ARG A 209 13.48 6.01 25.61
C ARG A 209 12.10 5.73 26.22
N PRO A 210 11.59 4.47 26.23
CA PRO A 210 10.45 4.13 27.07
C PRO A 210 10.81 4.36 28.54
N SER A 211 9.91 5.01 29.29
CA SER A 211 10.13 5.29 30.72
C SER A 211 10.08 4.05 31.61
N GLU A 212 9.59 2.93 31.08
CA GLU A 212 9.59 1.64 31.76
C GLU A 212 11.02 1.08 31.79
N VAL A 213 11.51 0.74 32.99
CA VAL A 213 12.83 0.14 33.20
C VAL A 213 12.72 -1.38 33.06
N LEU A 214 13.58 -1.97 32.23
CA LEU A 214 13.67 -3.43 32.08
C LEU A 214 14.87 -4.00 32.83
N ARG A 215 14.85 -5.31 33.07
CA ARG A 215 16.00 -6.07 33.58
C ARG A 215 16.30 -7.23 32.66
N GLY A 216 17.52 -7.28 32.10
CA GLY A 216 17.85 -8.28 31.10
C GLY A 216 19.27 -8.22 30.58
N TRP A 217 19.49 -8.96 29.50
CA TRP A 217 20.74 -9.05 28.75
C TRP A 217 20.53 -8.49 27.34
N TRP A 218 21.49 -7.70 26.86
CA TRP A 218 21.56 -7.36 25.46
C TRP A 218 22.16 -8.51 24.68
N ILE A 219 21.49 -8.91 23.62
CA ILE A 219 21.96 -9.95 22.71
C ILE A 219 22.21 -9.31 21.36
N HIS A 220 23.45 -9.42 20.89
CA HIS A 220 23.83 -9.04 19.54
C HIS A 220 23.93 -10.30 18.69
N PHE A 221 23.17 -10.32 17.59
CA PHE A 221 23.16 -11.45 16.67
C PHE A 221 24.08 -11.16 15.49
N ASP A 222 24.92 -12.14 15.15
CA ASP A 222 25.74 -12.13 13.94
C ASP A 222 25.20 -13.14 12.94
N TRP A 223 24.69 -12.60 11.83
CA TRP A 223 24.09 -13.36 10.73
C TRP A 223 25.00 -13.44 9.50
N SER A 224 26.26 -12.99 9.60
CA SER A 224 27.17 -12.86 8.45
C SER A 224 27.45 -14.19 7.73
N ASP A 225 27.40 -15.31 8.46
CA ASP A 225 27.66 -16.66 7.96
C ASP A 225 26.43 -17.39 7.41
N LEU A 226 25.28 -16.72 7.25
CA LEU A 226 24.08 -17.38 6.72
C LEU A 226 24.20 -17.73 5.22
N PRO A 227 23.54 -18.81 4.76
CA PRO A 227 23.48 -19.14 3.36
C PRO A 227 22.93 -18.00 2.47
N PRO A 228 23.42 -17.84 1.23
CA PRO A 228 22.94 -16.79 0.33
C PRO A 228 21.42 -16.86 0.08
N THR A 229 20.73 -15.74 0.30
CA THR A 229 19.26 -15.67 0.19
C THR A 229 18.74 -15.50 -1.24
N ALA A 230 19.62 -15.31 -2.23
CA ALA A 230 19.21 -15.06 -3.62
C ALA A 230 18.31 -16.17 -4.18
N ARG A 231 18.57 -17.44 -3.81
CA ARG A 231 17.76 -18.59 -4.22
C ARG A 231 16.39 -18.68 -3.54
N LEU A 232 16.20 -17.97 -2.42
CA LEU A 232 14.92 -17.87 -1.70
C LEU A 232 13.98 -16.87 -2.37
N ARG A 233 14.53 -15.90 -3.12
CA ARG A 233 13.79 -14.78 -3.72
C ARG A 233 13.15 -15.17 -5.06
N LYS A 234 12.38 -16.25 -5.06
CA LYS A 234 11.57 -16.68 -6.21
C LYS A 234 10.13 -16.19 -6.04
N PRO A 235 9.60 -15.34 -6.94
CA PRO A 235 8.24 -14.87 -6.81
C PRO A 235 7.23 -16.01 -7.05
N PRO A 236 6.08 -16.01 -6.36
CA PRO A 236 4.97 -16.91 -6.68
C PRO A 236 4.52 -16.76 -8.13
N LYS A 237 4.08 -17.87 -8.74
CA LYS A 237 3.52 -17.89 -10.11
C LYS A 237 2.07 -17.40 -10.12
N VAL A 238 1.85 -16.13 -9.83
CA VAL A 238 0.53 -15.49 -9.87
C VAL A 238 0.08 -15.17 -11.32
N PRO A 239 -1.23 -15.04 -11.59
CA PRO A 239 -1.71 -14.66 -12.92
C PRO A 239 -1.16 -13.28 -13.38
N PRO A 240 -0.87 -13.11 -14.69
CA PRO A 240 -0.38 -11.84 -15.21
C PRO A 240 -1.34 -10.67 -14.94
N GLY A 241 -0.77 -9.53 -14.53
CA GLY A 241 -1.51 -8.31 -14.21
C GLY A 241 -2.13 -8.27 -12.81
N SER A 242 -2.02 -9.36 -12.02
CA SER A 242 -2.51 -9.38 -10.63
C SER A 242 -1.60 -8.62 -9.66
N VAL A 243 -0.31 -8.49 -10.00
CA VAL A 243 0.71 -7.79 -9.21
C VAL A 243 1.57 -6.94 -10.12
N ASP A 244 2.17 -5.88 -9.57
CA ASP A 244 3.25 -5.16 -10.26
C ASP A 244 4.51 -6.02 -10.22
N GLU A 245 4.92 -6.56 -11.37
CA GLU A 245 6.04 -7.51 -11.49
C GLU A 245 7.37 -6.97 -10.92
N ASN A 246 7.50 -5.64 -10.80
CA ASN A 246 8.67 -4.97 -10.27
C ASN A 246 8.63 -4.73 -8.74
N ARG A 247 7.62 -5.22 -8.02
CA ARG A 247 7.39 -4.89 -6.60
C ARG A 247 7.24 -6.11 -5.69
N TRP A 248 8.16 -7.07 -5.82
CA TRP A 248 8.28 -8.17 -4.87
C TRP A 248 9.25 -7.79 -3.74
N HIS A 249 8.75 -7.82 -2.51
CA HIS A 249 9.54 -7.64 -1.30
C HIS A 249 9.61 -8.95 -0.55
N TYR A 250 10.82 -9.38 -0.20
CA TYR A 250 11.07 -10.61 0.54
C TYR A 250 11.46 -10.22 1.96
N GLN A 251 10.56 -10.47 2.90
CA GLN A 251 10.77 -10.13 4.30
C GLN A 251 11.33 -11.35 5.02
N LEU A 252 12.64 -11.29 5.28
CA LEU A 252 13.35 -12.18 6.19
C LEU A 252 13.65 -11.38 7.45
N PHE A 253 13.04 -11.73 8.58
CA PHE A 253 13.20 -10.98 9.81
C PHE A 253 14.43 -11.48 10.58
N LEU A 254 15.55 -10.77 10.45
CA LEU A 254 16.77 -11.01 11.22
C LEU A 254 17.07 -9.77 12.05
N THR A 255 16.82 -9.83 13.36
CA THR A 255 17.17 -8.72 14.26
C THR A 255 18.68 -8.70 14.50
N ALA A 256 19.28 -7.52 14.50
CA ALA A 256 20.69 -7.36 14.88
C ALA A 256 20.87 -7.36 16.40
N GLU A 257 19.85 -6.92 17.14
CA GLU A 257 19.91 -6.69 18.57
C GLU A 257 18.56 -6.95 19.23
N GLN A 258 18.56 -7.60 20.38
CA GLN A 258 17.35 -7.85 21.16
C GLN A 258 17.68 -7.83 22.66
N ILE A 259 16.72 -7.38 23.47
CA ILE A 259 16.80 -7.55 24.92
C ILE A 259 16.14 -8.86 25.28
N PHE A 260 16.90 -9.75 25.92
CA PHE A 260 16.35 -10.90 26.64
C PHE A 260 16.09 -10.47 28.08
N THR A 261 14.81 -10.36 28.45
CA THR A 261 14.38 -9.69 29.67
C THR A 261 13.69 -10.66 30.61
N VAL A 262 13.72 -10.34 31.90
CA VAL A 262 12.84 -10.95 32.90
C VAL A 262 11.85 -9.89 33.37
N ASP A 263 10.57 -10.21 33.36
CA ASP A 263 9.53 -9.28 33.79
C ASP A 263 9.36 -9.27 35.32
N SER A 264 8.41 -8.47 35.81
CA SER A 264 8.14 -8.37 37.25
C SER A 264 7.57 -9.65 37.87
N SER A 265 6.98 -10.53 37.06
CA SER A 265 6.49 -11.84 37.50
C SER A 265 7.59 -12.90 37.57
N GLY A 266 8.77 -12.59 37.00
CA GLY A 266 9.89 -13.53 36.89
C GLY A 266 9.90 -14.31 35.58
N GLU A 267 8.99 -14.01 34.65
CA GLU A 267 8.92 -14.68 33.35
C GLU A 267 9.96 -14.10 32.38
N PHE A 268 10.63 -15.01 31.67
CA PHE A 268 11.58 -14.65 30.62
C PHE A 268 10.87 -14.35 29.31
N GLY A 269 11.36 -13.35 28.60
CA GLY A 269 10.85 -12.99 27.28
C GLY A 269 11.79 -12.04 26.57
N PHE A 270 11.27 -11.38 25.54
CA PHE A 270 12.03 -10.47 24.70
C PHE A 270 11.41 -9.09 24.67
N ALA A 271 12.26 -8.07 24.56
CA ALA A 271 11.81 -6.70 24.37
C ALA A 271 12.66 -5.98 23.32
N HIS A 272 12.01 -5.18 22.49
CA HIS A 272 12.69 -4.20 21.65
C HIS A 272 11.99 -2.84 21.74
N GLU A 273 12.73 -1.76 21.51
CA GLU A 273 12.17 -0.42 21.49
C GLU A 273 11.29 -0.26 20.25
N SER A 274 10.02 0.04 20.45
CA SER A 274 9.08 0.38 19.38
C SER A 274 8.70 1.85 19.47
N ARG A 275 8.56 2.51 18.31
CA ARG A 275 8.09 3.89 18.20
C ARG A 275 6.75 3.92 17.47
N SER A 276 5.79 4.64 18.02
CA SER A 276 4.53 4.94 17.35
C SER A 276 4.34 6.45 17.22
N MET A 277 3.82 6.89 16.08
CA MET A 277 3.44 8.30 15.89
C MET A 277 2.21 8.59 16.76
N ILE A 278 2.19 9.74 17.43
CA ILE A 278 1.04 10.14 18.25
C ILE A 278 -0.14 10.53 17.32
N PRO A 279 -1.25 9.76 17.27
CA PRO A 279 -2.36 10.03 16.34
C PRO A 279 -3.20 11.26 16.77
N PRO A 280 -4.04 11.76 15.86
CA PRO A 280 -3.82 13.01 15.15
C PRO A 280 -3.81 14.26 16.07
N GLY A 281 -2.80 15.12 15.89
CA GLY A 281 -2.66 16.41 16.57
C GLY A 281 -1.40 16.56 17.45
N GLY A 282 -0.67 15.48 17.68
CA GLY A 282 0.61 15.51 18.40
C GLY A 282 1.82 15.59 17.47
N TYR A 283 2.73 16.55 17.71
CA TYR A 283 4.08 16.50 17.16
C TYR A 283 4.93 15.60 18.06
N GLY A 284 5.27 14.39 17.61
CA GLY A 284 6.19 13.51 18.34
C GLY A 284 5.96 12.02 18.15
N TYR A 285 6.85 11.24 18.77
CA TYR A 285 6.78 9.78 18.84
C TYR A 285 6.59 9.34 20.29
N ARG A 286 5.75 8.32 20.50
CA ARG A 286 5.70 7.57 21.75
C ARG A 286 6.62 6.37 21.62
N TYR A 287 7.53 6.21 22.57
CA TYR A 287 8.40 5.03 22.67
C TYR A 287 7.83 4.07 23.70
N THR A 288 7.75 2.79 23.35
CA THR A 288 7.24 1.72 24.20
C THR A 288 8.07 0.47 24.00
N TRP A 289 8.19 -0.37 25.04
CA TRP A 289 8.71 -1.72 24.85
C TRP A 289 7.68 -2.59 24.14
N PHE A 290 8.05 -3.12 22.99
CA PHE A 290 7.31 -4.22 22.40
C PHE A 290 7.85 -5.52 23.00
N LYS A 291 7.01 -6.19 23.80
CA LYS A 291 7.37 -7.42 24.50
C LYS A 291 6.85 -8.64 23.74
N GLN A 292 7.65 -9.70 23.70
CA GLN A 292 7.33 -10.97 23.05
C GLN A 292 7.64 -12.13 23.97
N SER A 293 6.84 -13.20 23.91
CA SER A 293 7.21 -14.47 24.54
C SER A 293 8.40 -15.11 23.79
N ILE A 294 8.97 -16.16 24.38
CA ILE A 294 10.04 -16.94 23.76
C ILE A 294 9.57 -17.53 22.42
N GLU A 295 8.36 -18.07 22.39
CA GLU A 295 7.74 -18.67 21.21
C GLU A 295 7.50 -17.62 20.12
N GLN A 296 6.91 -16.47 20.49
CA GLN A 296 6.66 -15.37 19.55
C GLN A 296 7.96 -14.83 18.92
N PHE A 297 9.04 -14.76 19.70
CA PHE A 297 10.34 -14.37 19.19
C PHE A 297 10.93 -15.43 18.25
N ALA A 298 10.86 -16.71 18.62
CA ALA A 298 11.34 -17.81 17.79
C ALA A 298 10.56 -17.92 16.47
N GLU A 299 9.24 -17.78 16.52
CA GLU A 299 8.38 -17.67 15.33
C GLU A 299 8.77 -16.46 14.49
N GLY A 300 8.97 -15.29 15.12
CA GLY A 300 9.36 -14.06 14.44
C GLY A 300 10.66 -14.17 13.66
N LEU A 301 11.68 -14.87 14.19
CA LEU A 301 12.96 -15.07 13.50
C LEU A 301 12.86 -15.97 12.25
N ILE A 302 11.94 -16.94 12.26
CA ILE A 302 11.75 -17.88 11.14
C ILE A 302 10.65 -17.40 10.19
N HIS A 303 9.76 -16.52 10.66
CA HIS A 303 8.68 -15.96 9.89
C HIS A 303 9.21 -15.25 8.64
N SER A 304 8.75 -15.73 7.49
CA SER A 304 9.27 -15.36 6.19
C SER A 304 8.12 -15.15 5.21
N GLU A 305 8.01 -13.94 4.68
CA GLU A 305 6.89 -13.53 3.82
C GLU A 305 7.38 -12.95 2.49
N ILE A 306 6.58 -13.17 1.45
CA ILE A 306 6.69 -12.52 0.16
C ILE A 306 5.56 -11.50 0.07
N ILE A 307 5.90 -10.22 -0.02
CA ILE A 307 4.95 -9.12 -0.10
C ILE A 307 4.95 -8.58 -1.52
N ALA A 308 3.77 -8.47 -2.12
CA ALA A 308 3.56 -7.81 -3.41
C ALA A 308 2.59 -6.65 -3.26
N PHE A 309 2.89 -5.55 -3.94
CA PHE A 309 1.93 -4.46 -4.09
C PHE A 309 1.01 -4.75 -5.28
N GLN A 310 -0.29 -4.57 -5.09
CA GLN A 310 -1.25 -4.69 -6.18
C GLN A 310 -0.96 -3.62 -7.25
N ALA A 311 -1.17 -3.97 -8.52
CA ALA A 311 -0.98 -3.03 -9.62
C ALA A 311 -1.98 -1.86 -9.51
N LEU A 312 -1.48 -0.63 -9.67
CA LEU A 312 -2.19 0.65 -9.87
C LEU A 312 -3.48 0.88 -9.02
N GLY A 313 -3.39 1.79 -8.04
CA GLY A 313 -4.56 2.43 -7.41
C GLY A 313 -5.14 1.73 -6.19
N ARG A 314 -4.40 0.80 -5.57
CA ARG A 314 -4.71 0.22 -4.25
C ARG A 314 -3.49 0.30 -3.35
N ASP A 315 -3.70 0.70 -2.10
CA ASP A 315 -2.70 0.60 -1.02
C ASP A 315 -2.65 -0.81 -0.41
N ASP A 316 -3.42 -1.75 -0.96
CA ASP A 316 -3.50 -3.12 -0.46
C ASP A 316 -2.26 -3.92 -0.90
N ARG A 317 -1.55 -4.45 0.09
CA ARG A 317 -0.46 -5.42 -0.09
C ARG A 317 -1.00 -6.85 -0.04
N LEU A 318 -0.50 -7.71 -0.92
CA LEU A 318 -0.68 -9.15 -0.85
C LEU A 318 0.53 -9.77 -0.15
N THR A 319 0.26 -10.71 0.73
CA THR A 319 1.29 -11.41 1.50
C THR A 319 1.18 -12.91 1.24
N PHE A 320 2.29 -13.55 0.90
CA PHE A 320 2.38 -14.98 0.65
C PHE A 320 3.43 -15.61 1.58
N PRO A 321 3.14 -16.75 2.22
CA PRO A 321 4.15 -17.45 3.00
C PRO A 321 5.30 -17.91 2.11
N MET A 322 6.55 -17.62 2.49
CA MET A 322 7.70 -18.14 1.75
C MET A 322 7.75 -19.67 1.74
N THR A 323 7.24 -20.32 2.78
CA THR A 323 7.18 -21.79 2.86
C THR A 323 6.43 -22.42 1.68
N ASP A 324 5.41 -21.75 1.14
CA ASP A 324 4.61 -22.26 0.03
C ASP A 324 5.26 -22.08 -1.35
N HIS A 325 6.34 -21.29 -1.45
CA HIS A 325 6.89 -20.86 -2.75
C HIS A 325 8.41 -21.01 -2.87
N ALA A 326 9.13 -21.03 -1.76
CA ALA A 326 10.58 -21.17 -1.76
C ALA A 326 10.99 -22.59 -2.15
N ASP A 327 12.09 -22.67 -2.88
CA ASP A 327 12.76 -23.93 -3.22
C ASP A 327 13.29 -24.59 -1.94
N PRO A 328 12.86 -25.83 -1.60
CA PRO A 328 13.26 -26.47 -0.34
C PRO A 328 14.76 -26.64 -0.18
N ASP A 329 15.49 -26.82 -1.29
CA ASP A 329 16.95 -26.99 -1.25
C ASP A 329 17.69 -25.68 -0.95
N ALA A 330 16.98 -24.55 -0.95
CA ALA A 330 17.47 -23.27 -0.46
C ALA A 330 16.85 -22.91 0.90
N TYR A 331 15.55 -23.14 1.08
CA TYR A 331 14.81 -22.75 2.28
C TYR A 331 15.22 -23.54 3.51
N VAL A 332 15.29 -24.88 3.41
CA VAL A 332 15.60 -25.75 4.56
C VAL A 332 16.98 -25.45 5.14
N PRO A 333 18.08 -25.42 4.35
CA PRO A 333 19.39 -25.08 4.90
C PRO A 333 19.46 -23.67 5.49
N TYR A 334 18.70 -22.71 4.94
CA TYR A 334 18.65 -21.36 5.47
C TYR A 334 18.00 -21.31 6.86
N VAL A 335 16.81 -21.89 7.04
CA VAL A 335 16.12 -21.85 8.34
C VAL A 335 16.85 -22.68 9.40
N GLU A 336 17.51 -23.77 9.00
CA GLU A 336 18.39 -24.55 9.88
C GLU A 336 19.59 -23.70 10.33
N ALA A 337 20.26 -22.99 9.42
CA ALA A 337 21.37 -22.11 9.77
C ALA A 337 20.95 -20.96 10.69
N VAL A 338 19.77 -20.35 10.46
CA VAL A 338 19.21 -19.33 11.35
C VAL A 338 18.97 -19.92 12.75
N ALA A 339 18.36 -21.10 12.84
CA ALA A 339 18.09 -21.75 14.12
C ALA A 339 19.37 -22.12 14.89
N GLU A 340 20.39 -22.65 14.20
CA GLU A 340 21.69 -22.95 14.83
C GLU A 340 22.36 -21.69 15.37
N ARG A 341 22.37 -20.61 14.58
CA ARG A 341 23.01 -19.35 14.99
C ARG A 341 22.28 -18.69 16.14
N ALA A 342 20.95 -18.60 16.06
CA ALA A 342 20.14 -18.12 17.17
C ALA A 342 20.41 -18.92 18.45
N ALA A 343 20.35 -20.26 18.38
CA ALA A 343 20.61 -21.12 19.53
C ALA A 343 22.03 -20.93 20.10
N ALA A 344 23.05 -20.75 19.25
CA ALA A 344 24.42 -20.49 19.69
C ALA A 344 24.53 -19.16 20.47
N HIS A 345 23.91 -18.08 19.98
CA HIS A 345 23.89 -16.80 20.68
C HIS A 345 23.27 -16.89 22.07
N PHE A 346 22.19 -17.66 22.23
CA PHE A 346 21.57 -17.86 23.55
C PHE A 346 22.40 -18.72 24.47
N ARG A 347 23.01 -19.80 23.98
CA ARG A 347 23.87 -20.67 24.81
C ARG A 347 25.10 -19.93 25.33
N ALA A 348 25.64 -19.00 24.53
CA ALA A 348 26.77 -18.16 24.93
C ALA A 348 26.49 -17.23 26.12
N LEU A 349 25.22 -17.03 26.51
CA LEU A 349 24.87 -16.28 27.72
C LEU A 349 25.13 -17.07 29.01
N ILE A 350 25.22 -18.40 28.93
CA ILE A 350 25.43 -19.26 30.09
C ILE A 350 26.90 -19.17 30.53
N PRO A 351 27.20 -18.76 31.79
CA PRO A 351 28.57 -18.66 32.26
C PRO A 351 29.32 -19.99 32.18
N GLY A 352 30.55 -19.96 31.65
CA GLY A 352 31.43 -21.14 31.61
C GLY A 352 31.22 -22.09 30.41
N GLN A 353 30.36 -21.73 29.45
CA GLN A 353 30.22 -22.44 28.18
C GLN A 353 30.85 -21.63 27.02
N LEU A 354 32.18 -21.64 26.93
CA LEU A 354 32.94 -21.29 25.72
C LEU A 354 34.15 -22.20 25.56
#